data_AF-A0A2G9T6J0-F1
#
_entry.id   AF-A0A2G9T6J0-F1
#
_cell.length_a   1.000
_cell.length_b   1.000
_cell.length_c   1.000
_cell.angle_alpha   90.00
_cell.angle_beta   90.00
_cell.angle_gamma   90.00
#
_symmetry.space_group_name_H-M   'P 1'
#
loop_
_entity.id
_entity.type
_entity.pdbx_description
1 polymer ?
#
loop_
_entity_poly.entity_id
_entity_poly.type
_entity_poly.pdbx_seq_one_letter_code
_entity_poly.pdbx_strand_id
1 'polypeptide(L)'
;EVWNRHGAATDDEYYEERTNYLLSNTDEFLEFGRPTTSKIVHIGGIALLDAAPMSEAYKQIVEQANMGVVYISFGSVAPTKEMPKNFREAIIEVAKAYSNYDFIWKVDEGDAVQNISNLHTFSWVTQAALI
;
A
#
# COMPACT_ATOMS: atom_id res chain seq x y z
N GLU A 1 2.15 23.66 6.28
CA GLU A 1 1.19 22.54 6.26
C GLU A 1 -0.22 23.01 5.90
N VAL A 2 -1.04 22.10 5.36
CA VAL A 2 -2.44 22.33 4.94
C VAL A 2 -3.30 22.89 6.09
N TRP A 3 -3.03 22.47 7.32
CA TRP A 3 -3.81 22.83 8.52
C TRP A 3 -3.71 24.31 8.90
N ASN A 4 -2.50 24.89 8.84
CA ASN A 4 -2.29 26.32 9.12
C ASN A 4 -3.05 27.24 8.15
N ARG A 5 -3.34 26.78 6.92
CA ARG A 5 -4.11 27.58 5.94
C ARG A 5 -5.59 27.71 6.30
N HIS A 6 -6.08 26.85 7.19
CA HIS A 6 -7.47 26.84 7.66
C HIS A 6 -7.61 27.24 9.13
N GLY A 7 -6.57 27.85 9.72
CA GLY A 7 -6.60 28.32 11.11
C GLY A 7 -6.60 27.20 12.17
N ALA A 8 -6.26 25.98 11.78
CA ALA A 8 -6.10 24.86 12.70
C ALA A 8 -4.65 24.79 13.17
N ALA A 9 -4.43 24.90 14.48
CA ALA A 9 -3.15 24.59 15.10
C ALA A 9 -2.97 23.07 15.22
N THR A 10 -1.72 22.62 15.30
CA THR A 10 -1.36 21.18 15.41
C THR A 10 -0.83 20.82 16.80
N ASP A 11 -1.01 21.70 17.79
CA ASP A 11 -0.68 21.43 19.19
C ASP A 11 -1.78 20.65 19.91
N ASP A 12 -1.39 19.92 20.95
CA ASP A 12 -2.28 19.05 21.72
C ASP A 12 -3.44 19.82 22.35
N GLU A 13 -3.18 21.07 22.80
CA GLU A 13 -4.18 21.96 23.40
C GLU A 13 -5.32 22.29 22.42
N TYR A 14 -5.01 22.60 21.17
CA TYR A 14 -6.01 22.82 20.13
C TYR A 14 -6.85 21.56 19.86
N TYR A 15 -6.23 20.38 19.84
CA TYR A 15 -6.96 19.13 19.64
C TYR A 15 -7.91 18.84 20.81
N GLU A 16 -7.48 19.06 22.05
CA GLU A 16 -8.29 18.81 23.24
C GLU A 16 -9.46 19.79 23.39
N GLU A 17 -9.23 21.08 23.14
CA GLU A 17 -10.22 22.12 23.40
C GLU A 17 -11.21 22.32 22.24
N ARG A 18 -10.77 22.13 20.99
CA ARG A 18 -11.56 22.52 19.81
C ARG A 18 -12.07 21.37 18.96
N THR A 19 -11.66 20.13 19.26
CA THR A 19 -12.17 18.96 18.53
C THR A 19 -13.46 18.44 19.15
N ASN A 20 -14.56 18.60 18.41
CA ASN A 20 -15.86 18.07 18.82
C ASN A 20 -16.04 16.59 18.46
N TYR A 21 -15.52 16.19 17.29
CA TYR A 21 -15.57 14.81 16.80
C TYR A 21 -14.25 14.43 16.15
N LEU A 22 -13.84 13.18 16.35
CA LEU A 22 -12.73 12.55 15.65
C LEU A 22 -13.31 11.44 14.77
N LEU A 23 -13.23 11.61 13.45
CA LEU A 23 -13.63 10.58 12.50
C LEU A 23 -12.44 9.69 12.19
N SER A 24 -12.46 8.46 12.72
CA SER A 24 -11.36 7.52 12.56
C SER A 24 -11.65 6.53 11.45
N ASN A 25 -10.80 6.47 10.42
CA ASN A 25 -10.90 5.47 9.35
C ASN A 25 -10.35 4.12 9.81
N THR A 26 -11.04 3.51 10.76
CA THR A 26 -10.72 2.22 11.36
C THR A 26 -12.02 1.50 11.72
N ASP A 27 -11.94 0.18 11.84
CA ASP A 27 -13.01 -0.63 12.41
C ASP A 27 -12.76 -0.80 13.92
N GLU A 28 -13.79 -0.58 14.74
CA GLU A 28 -13.68 -0.63 16.20
C GLU A 28 -13.24 -2.00 16.73
N PHE A 29 -13.55 -3.09 16.01
CA PHE A 29 -13.17 -4.45 16.41
C PHE A 29 -11.74 -4.82 16.01
N LEU A 30 -11.13 -4.04 15.11
CA LEU A 30 -9.73 -4.22 14.70
C LEU A 30 -8.77 -3.32 15.50
N GLU A 31 -9.28 -2.38 16.31
CA GLU A 31 -8.46 -1.54 17.17
C GLU A 31 -8.05 -2.24 18.46
N PHE A 32 -6.87 -1.86 18.96
CA PHE A 32 -6.49 -2.20 20.33
C PHE A 32 -7.40 -1.51 21.34
N GLY A 33 -7.80 -2.24 22.37
CA GLY A 33 -8.60 -1.69 23.47
C GLY A 33 -7.87 -0.53 24.16
N ARG A 34 -8.41 0.68 24.01
CA ARG A 34 -7.94 1.92 24.63
C ARG A 34 -9.13 2.70 25.19
N PRO A 35 -8.93 3.55 26.21
CA PRO A 35 -9.97 4.48 26.63
C PRO A 35 -10.49 5.28 25.44
N THR A 36 -11.80 5.24 25.23
CA THR A 36 -12.47 5.94 24.14
C THR A 36 -13.53 6.90 24.70
N THR A 37 -14.04 7.77 23.85
CA THR A 37 -15.08 8.75 24.16
C THR A 37 -16.12 8.73 23.06
N SER A 38 -17.35 9.14 23.35
CA SER A 38 -18.42 9.27 22.36
C SER A 38 -18.13 10.31 21.26
N LYS A 39 -17.06 11.09 21.41
CA LYS A 39 -16.54 11.98 20.36
C LYS A 39 -15.80 11.24 19.23
N ILE A 40 -15.34 10.01 19.45
CA ILE A 40 -14.65 9.21 18.43
C ILE A 40 -15.71 8.42 17.65
N VAL A 41 -15.77 8.63 16.34
CA VAL A 41 -16.68 7.92 15.44
C VAL A 41 -15.85 7.11 14.46
N HIS A 42 -16.00 5.80 14.52
CA HIS A 42 -15.33 4.87 13.62
C HIS A 42 -16.05 4.83 12.28
N ILE A 43 -15.37 5.22 11.22
CA ILE A 43 -15.84 5.26 9.82
C ILE A 43 -14.91 4.43 8.93
N GLY A 44 -14.51 3.26 9.43
CA GLY A 44 -13.61 2.34 8.74
C GLY A 44 -14.07 2.02 7.32
N GLY A 45 -13.09 1.94 6.42
CA GLY A 45 -13.33 1.57 5.03
C GLY A 45 -13.77 2.73 4.13
N ILE A 46 -13.76 3.99 4.60
CA ILE A 46 -14.16 5.14 3.78
C ILE A 46 -13.30 5.32 2.52
N ALA A 47 -12.07 4.81 2.54
CA ALA A 47 -11.14 4.85 1.42
C ALA A 47 -11.09 3.54 0.62
N LEU A 48 -11.96 2.57 0.92
CA LEU A 48 -12.07 1.36 0.11
C LEU A 48 -12.67 1.75 -1.24
N LEU A 49 -11.97 1.36 -2.30
CA LEU A 49 -12.42 1.55 -3.66
C LEU A 49 -13.22 0.31 -4.08
N ASP A 50 -14.22 0.53 -4.94
CA ASP A 50 -14.88 -0.58 -5.63
C ASP A 50 -13.86 -1.39 -6.43
N ALA A 51 -14.15 -2.68 -6.60
CA ALA A 51 -13.31 -3.57 -7.40
C ALA A 51 -13.08 -2.97 -8.79
N ALA A 52 -11.83 -2.64 -9.07
CA ALA A 52 -11.44 -2.10 -10.36
C ALA A 52 -11.17 -3.25 -11.35
N PRO A 53 -11.51 -3.10 -12.64
CA PRO A 53 -11.19 -4.12 -13.63
C PRO A 53 -9.67 -4.29 -13.73
N MET A 54 -9.24 -5.56 -13.71
CA MET A 54 -7.85 -5.92 -13.87
C MET A 54 -7.38 -5.65 -15.31
N SER A 55 -6.21 -5.03 -15.46
CA SER A 55 -5.61 -4.86 -16.78
C SER A 55 -5.24 -6.22 -17.39
N GLU A 56 -5.29 -6.32 -18.71
CA GLU A 56 -4.97 -7.57 -19.42
C GLU A 56 -3.56 -8.10 -19.09
N ALA A 57 -2.60 -7.19 -18.86
CA ALA A 57 -1.24 -7.56 -18.49
C ALA A 57 -1.16 -8.31 -17.15
N TYR A 58 -1.91 -7.86 -16.13
CA TYR A 58 -1.93 -8.53 -14.83
C TYR A 58 -2.72 -9.83 -14.89
N LYS A 59 -3.83 -9.81 -15.63
CA LYS A 59 -4.71 -10.95 -15.78
C LYS A 59 -3.96 -12.15 -16.37
N GLN A 60 -3.14 -11.91 -17.40
CA GLN A 60 -2.31 -12.95 -17.99
C GLN A 60 -1.32 -13.57 -17.00
N ILE A 61 -0.66 -12.74 -16.17
CA ILE A 61 0.27 -13.24 -15.13
C ILE A 61 -0.49 -14.08 -14.11
N VAL A 62 -1.63 -13.59 -13.61
CA VAL A 62 -2.44 -14.28 -12.60
C VAL A 62 -3.01 -15.59 -13.12
N GLU A 63 -3.49 -15.63 -14.36
CA GLU A 63 -4.06 -16.84 -14.98
C GLU A 63 -3.00 -17.89 -15.36
N GLN A 64 -1.77 -17.47 -15.65
CA GLN A 64 -0.66 -18.37 -15.99
C GLN A 64 0.15 -18.84 -14.78
N ALA A 65 -0.01 -18.17 -13.62
CA ALA A 65 0.73 -18.49 -12.42
C ALA A 65 0.43 -19.91 -11.93
N ASN A 66 1.49 -20.68 -11.67
CA ASN A 66 1.36 -22.09 -11.29
C ASN A 66 0.85 -22.27 -9.85
N MET A 67 1.53 -21.66 -8.88
CA MET A 67 1.15 -21.72 -7.46
C MET A 67 0.40 -20.48 -6.97
N GLY A 68 0.50 -19.38 -7.71
CA GLY A 68 -0.08 -18.09 -7.37
C GLY A 68 0.88 -16.94 -7.59
N VAL A 69 0.40 -15.74 -7.27
CA VAL A 69 1.12 -14.48 -7.48
C VAL A 69 1.43 -13.79 -6.16
N VAL A 70 2.67 -13.31 -6.00
CA VAL A 70 3.10 -12.45 -4.90
C VAL A 70 3.19 -11.02 -5.40
N TYR A 71 2.37 -10.13 -4.84
CA TYR A 71 2.41 -8.71 -5.14
C TYR A 71 3.29 -7.95 -4.13
N ILE A 72 4.26 -7.18 -4.63
CA ILE A 72 5.20 -6.39 -3.85
C ILE A 72 5.01 -4.91 -4.21
N SER A 73 4.62 -4.10 -3.22
CA SER A 73 4.52 -2.65 -3.35
C SER A 73 4.81 -1.97 -2.01
N PHE A 74 5.61 -0.91 -2.04
CA PHE A 74 5.93 -0.07 -0.88
C PHE A 74 5.17 1.27 -0.89
N GLY A 75 4.16 1.39 -1.75
CA GLY A 75 3.39 2.62 -1.94
C GLY A 75 4.17 3.70 -2.68
N SER A 76 3.82 4.96 -2.43
CA SER A 76 4.43 6.15 -3.03
C SER A 76 5.49 6.82 -2.15
N VAL A 77 5.48 6.53 -0.84
CA VAL A 77 6.36 7.21 0.15
C VAL A 77 7.76 6.62 0.15
N ALA A 78 7.92 5.34 -0.20
CA ALA A 78 9.19 4.64 -0.25
C ALA A 78 9.59 4.35 -1.70
N PRO A 79 10.36 5.24 -2.35
CA PRO A 79 10.79 5.05 -3.73
C PRO A 79 11.79 3.89 -3.85
N THR A 80 11.50 2.97 -4.75
CA THR A 80 12.37 1.85 -5.14
C THR A 80 13.74 2.27 -5.67
N LYS A 81 13.85 3.45 -6.30
CA LYS A 81 15.14 4.00 -6.75
C LYS A 81 16.10 4.30 -5.61
N GLU A 82 15.57 4.62 -4.43
CA GLU A 82 16.35 4.91 -3.22
C GLU A 82 16.53 3.65 -2.35
N MET A 83 15.95 2.52 -2.76
CA MET A 83 16.04 1.28 -2.00
C MET A 83 17.50 0.80 -1.94
N PRO A 84 18.03 0.52 -0.73
CA PRO A 84 19.37 -0.03 -0.57
C PRO A 84 19.58 -1.29 -1.41
N LYS A 85 20.77 -1.42 -1.98
CA LYS A 85 21.13 -2.51 -2.89
C LYS A 85 20.82 -3.90 -2.31
N ASN A 86 21.15 -4.12 -1.04
CA ASN A 86 20.92 -5.40 -0.36
C ASN A 86 19.41 -5.76 -0.25
N PHE A 87 18.52 -4.78 -0.17
CA PHE A 87 17.08 -5.02 -0.12
C PHE A 87 16.56 -5.42 -1.51
N ARG A 88 17.03 -4.75 -2.56
CA ARG A 88 16.71 -5.09 -3.95
C ARG A 88 17.21 -6.49 -4.30
N GLU A 89 18.44 -6.81 -3.91
CA GLU A 89 19.02 -8.14 -4.09
C GLU A 89 18.22 -9.21 -3.34
N ALA A 90 17.75 -8.94 -2.12
CA ALA A 90 16.91 -9.89 -1.39
C ALA A 90 15.60 -10.21 -2.13
N ILE A 91 14.91 -9.22 -2.71
CA ILE A 91 13.69 -9.45 -3.51
C ILE A 91 14.00 -10.32 -4.73
N ILE A 92 15.10 -10.01 -5.42
CA ILE A 92 15.57 -10.76 -6.60
C ILE A 92 15.90 -12.21 -6.25
N GLU A 93 16.63 -12.44 -5.16
CA GLU A 93 17.01 -13.79 -4.73
C GLU A 93 15.79 -14.61 -4.27
N VAL A 94 14.81 -13.99 -3.62
CA VAL A 94 13.53 -14.63 -3.29
C VAL A 94 12.80 -15.04 -4.57
N ALA A 95 12.69 -14.15 -5.56
CA ALA A 95 12.03 -14.47 -6.82
C ALA A 95 12.69 -15.68 -7.51
N LYS A 96 14.02 -15.72 -7.56
CA LYS A 96 14.76 -16.87 -8.12
C LYS A 96 14.56 -18.16 -7.33
N ALA A 97 14.56 -18.09 -6.01
CA ALA A 97 14.42 -19.26 -5.14
C ALA A 97 13.02 -19.90 -5.22
N TYR A 98 11.99 -19.10 -5.48
CA TYR A 98 10.60 -19.53 -5.56
C TYR A 98 10.06 -19.44 -6.98
N SER A 99 10.73 -20.12 -7.92
CA SER A 99 10.38 -20.10 -9.35
C SER A 99 9.01 -20.69 -9.70
N ASN A 100 8.31 -21.29 -8.74
CA ASN A 100 6.95 -21.81 -8.87
C ASN A 100 5.86 -20.74 -8.60
N TYR A 101 6.25 -19.58 -8.09
CA TYR A 101 5.38 -18.41 -7.92
C TYR A 101 5.79 -17.32 -8.92
N ASP A 102 4.81 -16.54 -9.35
CA ASP A 102 5.03 -15.31 -10.10
C ASP A 102 5.04 -14.12 -9.14
N PHE A 103 5.92 -13.16 -9.37
CA PHE A 103 6.07 -11.96 -8.56
C PHE A 103 5.71 -10.74 -9.40
N ILE A 104 4.79 -9.92 -8.89
CA ILE A 104 4.51 -8.59 -9.45
C ILE A 104 5.14 -7.57 -8.52
N TRP A 105 6.16 -6.85 -9.00
CA TRP A 105 6.82 -5.81 -8.22
C TRP A 105 6.55 -4.42 -8.80
N LYS A 106 5.82 -3.60 -8.04
CA LYS A 106 5.68 -2.17 -8.36
C LYS A 106 7.00 -1.48 -8.07
N VAL A 107 7.60 -0.93 -9.11
CA VAL A 107 8.82 -0.12 -9.09
C VAL A 107 8.50 1.31 -9.50
N ASP A 108 9.45 2.23 -9.36
CA ASP A 108 9.26 3.59 -9.85
C ASP A 108 9.64 3.68 -11.33
N GLU A 109 9.01 4.62 -12.03
CA GLU A 109 9.24 4.83 -13.46
C GLU A 109 10.72 5.07 -13.77
N GLY A 110 11.29 4.27 -14.66
CA GLY A 110 12.71 4.34 -15.04
C GLY A 110 13.68 3.72 -14.03
N ASP A 111 13.21 3.02 -12.98
CA ASP A 111 14.07 2.13 -12.21
C ASP A 111 14.36 0.84 -12.99
N ALA A 112 15.64 0.56 -13.21
CA ALA A 112 16.07 -0.63 -13.93
C ALA A 112 16.23 -1.78 -12.93
N VAL A 113 15.49 -2.87 -13.17
CA VAL A 113 15.59 -4.13 -12.43
C VAL A 113 16.10 -5.22 -13.37
N GLN A 114 16.86 -6.17 -12.83
CA GLN A 114 17.30 -7.34 -13.59
C GLN A 114 16.10 -8.13 -14.11
N ASN A 115 16.15 -8.56 -15.37
CA ASN A 115 15.13 -9.43 -15.95
C ASN A 115 15.21 -10.85 -15.33
N ILE A 116 14.11 -11.30 -14.73
CA ILE A 116 13.96 -12.64 -14.14
C ILE A 116 12.60 -13.15 -14.59
N SER A 117 12.52 -14.42 -15.02
CA SER A 117 11.34 -14.96 -15.71
C SER A 117 10.04 -14.87 -14.94
N ASN A 118 10.11 -14.99 -13.61
CA ASN A 118 8.96 -14.94 -12.71
C ASN A 118 8.90 -13.64 -11.89
N LEU A 119 9.62 -12.59 -12.29
CA LEU A 119 9.56 -11.27 -11.66
C LEU A 119 9.14 -10.21 -12.69
N HIS A 120 7.90 -9.79 -12.59
CA HIS A 120 7.25 -8.83 -13.49
C HIS A 120 7.24 -7.44 -12.85
N THR A 121 7.90 -6.46 -13.46
CA THR A 121 8.01 -5.10 -12.91
C THR A 121 7.08 -4.10 -13.60
N PHE A 122 6.40 -3.27 -12.82
CA PHE A 122 5.50 -2.24 -13.34
C PHE A 122 5.73 -0.90 -12.63
N SER A 123 5.68 0.22 -13.35
CA SER A 123 5.76 1.56 -12.75
C SER A 123 4.47 1.98 -12.05
N TRP A 124 3.34 1.44 -12.52
CA TRP A 124 2.02 1.69 -11.99
C TRP A 124 1.22 0.41 -11.92
N VAL A 125 0.46 0.24 -10.84
CA VAL A 125 -0.41 -0.91 -10.60
C VAL A 125 -1.71 -0.43 -9.97
N THR A 126 -2.84 -0.84 -10.54
CA THR A 126 -4.16 -0.62 -9.93
C THR A 126 -4.33 -1.58 -8.76
N GLN A 127 -3.93 -1.15 -7.57
CA GLN A 127 -3.88 -2.02 -6.38
C GLN A 127 -5.25 -2.65 -6.03
N ALA A 128 -6.35 -1.90 -6.16
CA ALA A 128 -7.71 -2.40 -5.95
C ALA A 128 -8.18 -3.45 -6.99
N ALA A 129 -7.43 -3.65 -8.07
CA ALA A 129 -7.71 -4.70 -9.05
C ALA A 129 -6.94 -6.00 -8.77
N LEU A 130 -5.91 -5.96 -7.91
CA LEU A 130 -5.06 -7.12 -7.57
C LEU A 130 -5.35 -7.73 -6.19
N ILE A 131 -5.97 -6.97 -5.29
CA ILE A 131 -6.29 -7.35 -3.91
C ILE A 131 -7.80 -7.47 -3.78
#